data_AF-A0A7H1PHZ3-F1
#
_entry.id   AF-A0A7H1PHZ3-F1
#
_cell.length_a   1.000
_cell.length_b   1.000
_cell.length_c   1.000
_cell.angle_alpha   90.00
_cell.angle_beta   90.00
_cell.angle_gamma   90.00
#
_symmetry.space_group_name_H-M   'P 1'
#
loop_
_entity.id
_entity.type
_entity.pdbx_description
1 polymer ?
#
loop_
_entity_poly.entity_id
_entity_poly.type
_entity_poly.pdbx_seq_one_letter_code
_entity_poly.pdbx_strand_id
1 'polypeptide(L)'
;MPDEIKVDLENPEIKAAIQAAVDEAVKGLKDKNAELIKDKKELKDELGSLKSKVDGLDLDAIKVLLDKSNQDEESKLIAEGKIEEVIQKRTEKMREEHEKVLKAEKERADKAESYANKFRQSVIQGQIVQAAVEMGALSEATADIAFLAQSQFSLDENGKAVAIDANGEVVIGKDGSNPVTPKEWVEGLRETKPYYWPKANGSGSAGSGTATKKWSDYTEAERAALARENPAAFNQLLQTKGK
;
A
#
# COMPACT_ATOMS: atom_id res chain seq x y z
N MET A 1 93.96 37.51 -83.02
CA MET A 1 93.60 36.76 -81.80
C MET A 1 92.30 37.37 -81.32
N PRO A 2 91.24 36.59 -81.09
CA PRO A 2 89.94 37.15 -80.74
C PRO A 2 90.02 37.81 -79.36
N ASP A 3 89.61 39.08 -79.29
CA ASP A 3 89.54 39.84 -78.05
C ASP A 3 88.63 39.12 -77.05
N GLU A 4 89.21 38.72 -75.93
CA GLU A 4 88.50 38.08 -74.83
C GLU A 4 87.63 39.14 -74.14
N ILE A 5 86.34 39.17 -74.50
CA ILE A 5 85.36 40.07 -73.88
C ILE A 5 85.22 39.66 -72.42
N LYS A 6 85.96 40.34 -71.53
CA LYS A 6 85.80 40.20 -70.08
C LYS A 6 84.54 40.95 -69.67
N VAL A 7 83.48 40.21 -69.40
CA VAL A 7 82.24 40.74 -68.85
C VAL A 7 82.54 41.27 -67.44
N ASP A 8 82.43 42.58 -67.25
CA ASP A 8 82.56 43.20 -65.93
C ASP A 8 81.29 42.98 -65.12
N LEU A 9 81.31 41.96 -64.27
CA LEU A 9 80.21 41.59 -63.39
C LEU A 9 79.94 42.62 -62.29
N GLU A 10 80.81 43.62 -62.12
CA GLU A 10 80.62 44.73 -61.18
C GLU A 10 79.92 45.94 -61.80
N ASN A 11 79.70 45.92 -63.13
CA ASN A 11 78.94 46.95 -63.82
C ASN A 11 77.49 47.03 -63.28
N PRO A 12 77.02 48.23 -62.85
CA PRO A 12 75.68 48.42 -62.30
C PRO A 12 74.54 47.89 -63.18
N GLU A 13 74.64 48.01 -64.50
CA GLU A 13 73.60 47.56 -65.44
C GLU A 13 73.55 46.03 -65.56
N ILE A 14 74.72 45.38 -65.57
CA ILE A 14 74.82 43.92 -65.64
C ILE A 14 74.35 43.30 -64.32
N LYS A 15 74.70 43.90 -63.18
CA LYS A 15 74.16 43.50 -61.86
C LYS A 15 72.65 43.65 -61.79
N ALA A 16 72.09 44.75 -62.31
CA ALA A 16 70.65 44.95 -62.33
C ALA A 16 69.94 43.90 -63.20
N ALA A 17 70.49 43.55 -64.36
CA ALA A 17 69.93 42.53 -65.24
C ALA A 17 69.97 41.12 -64.62
N ILE A 18 71.08 40.75 -63.96
CA ILE A 18 71.20 39.48 -63.24
C ILE A 18 70.22 39.43 -62.07
N GLN A 19 70.12 40.52 -61.30
CA GLN A 19 69.19 40.61 -60.17
C GLN A 19 67.73 40.49 -60.64
N ALA A 20 67.37 41.14 -61.76
CA ALA A 20 66.03 41.05 -62.34
C ALA A 20 65.70 39.62 -62.80
N ALA A 21 66.62 38.94 -63.48
CA ALA A 21 66.42 37.54 -63.92
C ALA A 21 66.31 36.57 -62.73
N VAL A 22 67.10 36.78 -61.67
CA VAL A 22 67.00 36.00 -60.42
C VAL A 22 65.67 36.27 -59.73
N ASP A 23 65.27 37.54 -59.58
CA ASP A 23 63.99 37.90 -58.96
C ASP A 23 62.79 37.35 -59.72
N GLU A 24 62.84 37.30 -61.04
CA GLU A 24 61.80 36.67 -61.86
C GLU A 24 61.77 35.15 -61.68
N ALA A 25 62.93 34.48 -61.68
CA ALA A 25 63.03 33.04 -61.46
C ALA A 25 62.56 32.62 -60.04
N VAL A 26 62.79 33.45 -59.02
CA VAL A 26 62.37 33.15 -57.63
C VAL A 26 61.01 33.75 -57.25
N LYS A 27 60.36 34.52 -58.13
CA LYS A 27 59.08 35.19 -57.84
C LYS A 27 58.00 34.19 -57.43
N GLY A 28 57.78 33.12 -58.21
CA GLY A 28 56.77 32.10 -57.90
C GLY A 28 57.06 31.34 -56.60
N LEU A 29 58.34 31.13 -56.25
CA LEU A 29 58.74 30.55 -54.97
C LEU A 29 58.49 31.52 -53.81
N LYS A 30 58.77 32.82 -53.98
CA LYS A 30 58.49 33.87 -52.98
C LYS A 30 56.99 34.00 -52.72
N ASP A 31 56.18 34.05 -53.78
CA ASP A 31 54.72 34.15 -53.69
C ASP A 31 54.13 32.94 -52.95
N LYS A 32 54.54 31.72 -53.34
CA LYS A 32 54.06 30.49 -52.69
C LYS A 32 54.55 30.34 -51.25
N ASN A 33 55.76 30.80 -50.96
CA ASN A 33 56.26 30.81 -49.59
C ASN A 33 55.47 31.81 -48.72
N ALA A 34 55.11 32.98 -49.25
CA ALA A 34 54.26 33.94 -48.54
C ALA A 34 52.85 33.38 -48.26
N GLU A 35 52.25 32.69 -49.23
CA GLU A 35 50.97 32.00 -49.08
C GLU A 35 51.05 30.90 -48.00
N LEU A 36 52.05 30.02 -48.07
CA LEU A 36 52.24 28.96 -47.07
C LEU A 36 52.49 29.49 -45.66
N ILE A 37 53.20 30.62 -45.53
CA ILE A 37 53.40 31.29 -44.24
C ILE A 37 52.08 31.81 -43.70
N LYS A 38 51.23 32.39 -44.55
CA LYS A 38 49.89 32.86 -44.19
C LYS A 38 49.00 31.70 -43.73
N ASP A 39 48.86 30.66 -44.53
CA ASP A 39 48.04 29.48 -44.21
C ASP A 39 48.50 28.81 -42.91
N LYS A 40 49.82 28.70 -42.72
CA LYS A 40 50.39 28.14 -41.49
C LYS A 40 50.06 28.98 -40.27
N LYS A 41 49.99 30.30 -40.41
CA LYS A 41 49.59 31.20 -39.32
C LYS A 41 48.10 31.03 -39.01
N GLU A 42 47.24 31.02 -40.03
CA GLU A 42 45.80 30.82 -39.88
C GLU A 42 45.48 29.47 -39.21
N LEU A 43 46.09 28.37 -39.68
CA LEU A 43 45.93 27.04 -39.07
C LEU A 43 46.43 27.00 -37.62
N LYS A 44 47.51 27.73 -37.31
CA LYS A 44 48.02 27.80 -35.93
C LYS A 44 47.06 28.56 -35.02
N ASP A 45 46.45 29.64 -35.51
CA ASP A 45 45.47 30.43 -34.77
C ASP A 45 44.17 29.64 -34.57
N GLU A 46 43.70 28.93 -35.61
CA GLU A 46 42.55 28.01 -35.52
C GLU A 46 42.80 26.87 -34.54
N LEU A 47 43.97 26.22 -34.60
CA LEU A 47 44.35 25.16 -33.67
C LEU A 47 44.43 25.67 -32.24
N GLY A 48 44.96 26.89 -32.03
CA GLY A 48 44.98 27.55 -30.74
C GLY A 48 43.56 27.80 -30.18
N SER A 49 42.66 28.27 -31.05
CA SER A 49 41.24 28.50 -30.72
C SER A 49 40.50 27.18 -30.41
N LEU A 50 40.76 26.12 -31.18
CA LEU A 50 40.18 24.81 -30.90
C LEU A 50 40.68 24.27 -29.56
N LYS A 51 42.00 24.36 -29.34
CA LYS A 51 42.65 23.87 -28.13
C LYS A 51 42.12 24.58 -26.89
N SER A 52 41.93 25.89 -26.92
CA SER A 52 41.37 26.64 -25.79
C SER A 52 39.90 26.30 -25.51
N LYS A 53 39.11 25.98 -26.54
CA LYS A 53 37.72 25.53 -26.39
C LYS A 53 37.60 24.12 -25.80
N VAL A 54 38.60 23.27 -26.00
CA VAL A 54 38.62 21.89 -25.47
C VAL A 54 39.50 21.73 -24.22
N ASP A 55 40.23 22.76 -23.81
CA ASP A 55 41.09 22.69 -22.65
C ASP A 55 40.25 22.54 -21.38
N GLY A 56 40.54 21.50 -20.60
CA GLY A 56 39.75 21.13 -19.41
C GLY A 56 38.48 20.31 -19.69
N LEU A 57 38.17 19.99 -20.95
CA LEU A 57 37.13 19.03 -21.30
C LEU A 57 37.70 17.62 -21.42
N ASP A 58 37.11 16.67 -20.70
CA ASP A 58 37.40 15.25 -20.87
C ASP A 58 36.73 14.74 -22.16
N LEU A 59 37.53 14.59 -23.21
CA LEU A 59 37.05 14.17 -24.54
C LEU A 59 36.52 12.72 -24.54
N ASP A 60 37.02 11.86 -23.65
CA ASP A 60 36.54 10.49 -23.53
C ASP A 60 35.19 10.46 -22.79
N ALA A 61 35.04 11.29 -21.75
CA ALA A 61 33.73 11.49 -21.11
C ALA A 61 32.70 12.09 -22.08
N ILE A 62 33.10 13.02 -22.96
CA ILE A 62 32.22 13.57 -23.99
C ILE A 62 31.82 12.50 -25.00
N LYS A 63 32.75 11.64 -25.45
CA LYS A 63 32.41 10.50 -26.33
C LYS A 63 31.43 9.55 -25.66
N VAL A 64 31.66 9.19 -24.39
CA VAL A 64 30.76 8.33 -23.63
C VAL A 64 29.38 8.96 -23.45
N LEU A 65 29.32 10.27 -23.17
CA LEU A 65 28.06 11.02 -23.09
C LEU A 65 27.35 11.07 -24.44
N LEU A 66 28.08 11.27 -25.54
CA LEU A 66 27.54 11.27 -26.89
C LEU A 66 27.02 9.89 -27.29
N ASP A 67 27.72 8.82 -26.93
CA ASP A 67 27.27 7.45 -27.18
C ASP A 67 26.03 7.10 -26.35
N LYS A 68 25.99 7.51 -25.08
CA LYS A 68 24.79 7.35 -24.23
C LYS A 68 23.60 8.15 -24.74
N SER A 69 23.86 9.38 -25.18
CA SER A 69 22.88 10.27 -25.82
C SER A 69 22.38 9.70 -27.15
N ASN A 70 23.27 9.13 -27.97
CA ASN A 70 22.88 8.45 -29.20
C ASN A 70 22.11 7.13 -28.96
N GLN A 71 22.26 6.51 -27.79
CA GLN A 71 21.48 5.33 -27.41
C GLN A 71 20.12 5.69 -26.82
N ASP A 72 19.97 6.89 -26.29
CA ASP A 72 18.72 7.39 -25.74
C ASP A 72 17.85 7.98 -26.86
N GLU A 73 16.71 7.33 -27.15
CA GLU A 73 15.80 7.76 -28.23
C GLU A 73 15.35 9.21 -28.06
N GLU A 74 15.12 9.67 -26.82
CA GLU A 74 14.78 11.07 -26.56
C GLU A 74 15.93 12.00 -26.96
N SER A 75 17.16 11.63 -26.65
CA SER A 75 18.34 12.43 -26.95
C SER A 75 18.62 12.51 -28.46
N LYS A 76 18.33 11.44 -29.23
CA LYS A 76 18.27 11.47 -30.69
C LYS A 76 17.19 12.43 -31.21
N LEU A 77 15.97 12.33 -30.70
CA LEU A 77 14.87 13.20 -31.09
C LEU A 77 15.17 14.68 -30.76
N ILE A 78 15.84 14.94 -29.64
CA ILE A 78 16.31 16.27 -29.27
C ILE A 78 17.38 16.77 -30.25
N ALA A 79 18.37 15.94 -30.60
CA ALA A 79 19.41 16.28 -31.58
C ALA A 79 18.84 16.52 -33.00
N GLU A 80 17.77 15.81 -33.36
CA GLU A 80 17.02 15.98 -34.61
C GLU A 80 16.05 17.19 -34.57
N GLY A 81 15.97 17.92 -33.46
CA GLY A 81 15.08 19.08 -33.29
C GLY A 81 13.60 18.72 -33.10
N LYS A 82 13.27 17.45 -32.90
CA LYS A 82 11.91 16.91 -32.70
C LYS A 82 11.49 17.02 -31.23
N ILE A 83 11.54 18.23 -30.69
CA ILE A 83 11.23 18.50 -29.28
C ILE A 83 9.77 18.16 -28.94
N GLU A 84 8.84 18.36 -29.86
CA GLU A 84 7.42 18.03 -29.68
C GLU A 84 7.21 16.52 -29.45
N GLU A 85 7.91 15.67 -30.20
CA GLU A 85 7.83 14.21 -30.07
C GLU A 85 8.39 13.74 -28.72
N VAL A 86 9.44 14.40 -28.22
CA VAL A 86 9.98 14.15 -26.87
C VAL A 86 8.99 14.56 -25.79
N ILE A 87 8.37 15.75 -25.91
CA ILE A 87 7.35 16.20 -24.96
C ILE A 87 6.18 15.22 -24.94
N GLN A 88 5.72 14.77 -26.11
CA GLN A 88 4.65 13.78 -26.21
C GLN A 88 5.04 12.46 -25.53
N LYS A 89 6.22 11.89 -25.86
CA LYS A 89 6.72 10.66 -25.24
C LYS A 89 6.84 10.78 -23.72
N ARG A 90 7.39 11.89 -23.21
CA ARG A 90 7.48 12.16 -21.76
C ARG A 90 6.10 12.25 -21.13
N THR A 91 5.18 12.94 -21.78
CA THR A 91 3.82 13.13 -21.28
C THR A 91 3.06 11.80 -21.24
N GLU A 92 3.19 10.97 -22.27
CA GLU A 92 2.59 9.63 -22.30
C GLU A 92 3.18 8.73 -21.22
N LYS A 93 4.51 8.64 -21.12
CA LYS A 93 5.17 7.89 -20.04
C LYS A 93 4.76 8.36 -18.66
N MET A 94 4.70 9.68 -18.45
CA MET A 94 4.26 10.28 -17.19
C MET A 94 2.79 9.92 -16.89
N ARG A 95 1.90 9.97 -17.89
CA ARG A 95 0.50 9.56 -17.73
C ARG A 95 0.40 8.08 -17.37
N GLU A 96 1.12 7.20 -18.06
CA GLU A 96 1.13 5.76 -17.77
C GLU A 96 1.66 5.47 -16.36
N GLU A 97 2.72 6.14 -15.94
CA GLU A 97 3.29 6.00 -14.60
C GLU A 97 2.32 6.51 -13.53
N HIS A 98 1.68 7.66 -13.73
CA HIS A 98 0.65 8.15 -12.82
C HIS A 98 -0.57 7.24 -12.76
N GLU A 99 -1.04 6.72 -13.90
CA GLU A 99 -2.15 5.79 -13.94
C GLU A 99 -1.82 4.50 -13.18
N LYS A 100 -0.60 3.99 -13.36
CA LYS A 100 -0.10 2.82 -12.62
C LYS A 100 -0.06 3.07 -11.11
N VAL A 101 0.49 4.21 -10.67
CA VAL A 101 0.53 4.57 -9.24
C VAL A 101 -0.88 4.75 -8.69
N LEU A 102 -1.76 5.46 -9.40
CA LEU A 102 -3.13 5.70 -8.99
C LEU A 102 -3.91 4.39 -8.86
N LYS A 103 -3.73 3.46 -9.81
CA LYS A 103 -4.34 2.13 -9.74
C LYS A 103 -3.81 1.34 -8.54
N ALA A 104 -2.50 1.34 -8.33
CA ALA A 104 -1.89 0.65 -7.19
C ALA A 104 -2.39 1.20 -5.84
N GLU A 105 -2.49 2.52 -5.70
CA GLU A 105 -3.01 3.15 -4.48
C GLU A 105 -4.50 2.89 -4.29
N LYS A 106 -5.31 2.89 -5.36
CA LYS A 106 -6.72 2.48 -5.28
C LYS A 106 -6.86 1.05 -4.81
N GLU A 107 -6.13 0.11 -5.41
CA GLU A 107 -6.16 -1.30 -4.99
C GLU A 107 -5.71 -1.48 -3.53
N ARG A 108 -4.73 -0.69 -3.08
CA ARG A 108 -4.27 -0.69 -1.68
C ARG A 108 -5.35 -0.14 -0.75
N ALA A 109 -5.99 0.96 -1.13
CA ALA A 109 -7.09 1.58 -0.37
C ALA A 109 -8.29 0.62 -0.26
N ASP A 110 -8.74 0.03 -1.37
CA ASP A 110 -9.87 -0.91 -1.41
C ASP A 110 -9.61 -2.15 -0.53
N LYS A 111 -8.38 -2.68 -0.56
CA LYS A 111 -7.97 -3.80 0.30
C LYS A 111 -7.97 -3.40 1.77
N ALA A 112 -7.44 -2.23 2.10
CA ALA A 112 -7.41 -1.72 3.46
C ALA A 112 -8.83 -1.46 4.00
N GLU A 113 -9.70 -0.88 3.20
CA GLU A 113 -11.09 -0.62 3.57
C GLU A 113 -11.88 -1.93 3.75
N SER A 114 -11.74 -2.89 2.84
CA SER A 114 -12.35 -4.22 2.98
C SER A 114 -11.88 -4.93 4.24
N TYR A 115 -10.59 -4.89 4.53
CA TYR A 115 -10.03 -5.46 5.75
C TYR A 115 -10.55 -4.75 7.00
N ALA A 116 -10.55 -3.41 7.01
CA ALA A 116 -11.05 -2.61 8.12
C ALA A 116 -12.53 -2.90 8.40
N ASN A 117 -13.37 -3.03 7.37
CA ASN A 117 -14.78 -3.35 7.53
C ASN A 117 -14.99 -4.76 8.13
N LYS A 118 -14.24 -5.76 7.66
CA LYS A 118 -14.28 -7.12 8.25
C LYS A 118 -13.79 -7.12 9.70
N PHE A 119 -12.72 -6.37 9.98
CA PHE A 119 -12.17 -6.24 11.33
C PHE A 119 -13.19 -5.57 12.26
N ARG A 120 -13.78 -4.45 11.85
CA ARG A 120 -14.84 -3.75 12.61
C ARG A 120 -16.00 -4.70 12.93
N GLN A 121 -16.51 -5.42 11.92
CA GLN A 121 -17.58 -6.40 12.12
C GLN A 121 -17.18 -7.51 13.10
N SER A 122 -15.94 -8.02 13.02
CA SER A 122 -15.44 -9.04 13.94
C SER A 122 -15.33 -8.54 15.38
N VAL A 123 -14.87 -7.30 15.58
CA VAL A 123 -14.79 -6.68 16.91
C VAL A 123 -16.19 -6.46 17.50
N ILE A 124 -17.14 -5.94 16.70
CA ILE A 124 -18.53 -5.78 17.11
C ILE A 124 -19.11 -7.14 17.52
N GLN A 125 -18.96 -8.16 16.68
CA GLN A 125 -19.41 -9.52 16.98
C GLN A 125 -18.81 -10.03 18.29
N GLY A 126 -17.50 -9.84 18.51
CA GLY A 126 -16.83 -10.24 19.75
C GLY A 126 -17.43 -9.56 20.99
N GLN A 127 -17.65 -8.24 20.93
CA GLN A 127 -18.24 -7.49 22.05
C GLN A 127 -19.70 -7.88 22.32
N ILE A 128 -20.48 -8.16 21.26
CA ILE A 128 -21.87 -8.63 21.39
C ILE A 128 -21.92 -10.04 21.99
N VAL A 129 -21.08 -10.96 21.52
CA VAL A 129 -20.97 -12.31 22.08
C VAL A 129 -20.58 -12.24 23.55
N GLN A 130 -19.57 -11.42 23.90
CA GLN A 130 -19.14 -11.23 25.28
C GLN A 130 -20.30 -10.75 26.16
N ALA A 131 -21.04 -9.73 25.73
CA ALA A 131 -22.21 -9.24 26.44
C ALA A 131 -23.32 -10.30 26.56
N ALA A 132 -23.57 -11.09 25.51
CA ALA A 132 -24.56 -12.16 25.53
C ALA A 132 -24.19 -13.26 26.54
N VAL A 133 -22.92 -13.68 26.57
CA VAL A 133 -22.40 -14.66 27.53
C VAL A 133 -22.51 -14.13 28.96
N GLU A 134 -22.11 -12.89 29.22
CA GLU A 134 -22.26 -12.25 30.53
C GLU A 134 -23.71 -12.18 31.00
N MET A 135 -24.65 -12.01 30.05
CA MET A 135 -26.09 -11.98 30.31
C MET A 135 -26.72 -13.38 30.34
N GLY A 136 -25.93 -14.45 30.25
CA GLY A 136 -26.37 -15.83 30.37
C GLY A 136 -27.15 -16.36 29.17
N ALA A 137 -26.89 -15.85 27.97
CA ALA A 137 -27.43 -16.43 26.73
C ALA A 137 -26.91 -17.85 26.52
N LEU A 138 -27.68 -18.68 25.82
CA LEU A 138 -27.26 -20.02 25.41
C LEU A 138 -26.06 -19.94 24.47
N SER A 139 -25.08 -20.83 24.63
CA SER A 139 -23.88 -20.91 23.78
C SER A 139 -24.21 -21.04 22.29
N GLU A 140 -25.25 -21.80 21.98
CA GLU A 140 -25.74 -22.05 20.63
C GLU A 140 -26.41 -20.81 20.02
N ALA A 141 -26.88 -19.88 20.86
CA ALA A 141 -27.56 -18.65 20.44
C ALA A 141 -26.61 -17.47 20.23
N THR A 142 -25.38 -17.50 20.75
CA THR A 142 -24.49 -16.32 20.71
C THR A 142 -24.12 -15.91 19.29
N ALA A 143 -24.00 -16.87 18.36
CA ALA A 143 -23.76 -16.58 16.95
C ALA A 143 -24.94 -15.85 16.30
N ASP A 144 -26.17 -16.29 16.57
CA ASP A 144 -27.39 -15.67 16.06
C ASP A 144 -27.59 -14.27 16.65
N ILE A 145 -27.35 -14.10 17.94
CA ILE A 145 -27.41 -12.79 18.61
C ILE A 145 -26.41 -11.82 17.96
N ALA A 146 -25.17 -12.27 17.72
CA ALA A 146 -24.17 -11.44 17.05
C ALA A 146 -24.54 -11.09 15.61
N PHE A 147 -25.15 -12.03 14.88
CA PHE A 147 -25.64 -11.77 13.52
C PHE A 147 -26.75 -10.71 13.51
N LEU A 148 -27.70 -10.77 14.45
CA LEU A 148 -28.75 -9.76 14.60
C LEU A 148 -28.20 -8.36 14.90
N ALA A 149 -27.06 -8.27 15.58
CA ALA A 149 -26.43 -7.02 15.94
C ALA A 149 -25.64 -6.37 14.79
N GLN A 150 -25.28 -7.11 13.73
CA GLN A 150 -24.36 -6.62 12.69
C GLN A 150 -24.80 -5.32 12.01
N SER A 151 -26.10 -5.14 11.75
CA SER A 151 -26.64 -3.92 11.12
C SER A 151 -27.08 -2.85 12.12
N GLN A 152 -27.04 -3.15 13.42
CA GLN A 152 -27.51 -2.28 14.48
C GLN A 152 -26.37 -1.66 15.28
N PHE A 153 -25.11 -2.00 14.97
CA PHE A 153 -23.95 -1.53 15.71
C PHE A 153 -22.86 -1.02 14.77
N SER A 154 -22.14 -0.01 15.25
CA SER A 154 -20.88 0.47 14.67
C SER A 154 -19.81 0.54 15.77
N LEU A 155 -18.55 0.77 15.38
CA LEU A 155 -17.48 1.09 16.34
C LEU A 155 -17.33 2.59 16.48
N ASP A 156 -17.22 3.07 17.71
CA ASP A 156 -16.79 4.44 18.01
C ASP A 156 -15.27 4.61 17.79
N GLU A 157 -14.78 5.83 18.00
CA GLU A 157 -13.35 6.17 17.87
C GLU A 157 -12.44 5.40 18.85
N ASN A 158 -13.02 4.87 19.93
CA ASN A 158 -12.32 4.08 20.95
C ASN A 158 -12.39 2.57 20.67
N GLY A 159 -13.01 2.15 19.58
CA GLY A 159 -13.20 0.75 19.23
C GLY A 159 -14.27 0.03 20.06
N LYS A 160 -15.20 0.77 20.69
CA LYS A 160 -16.36 0.22 21.39
C LYS A 160 -17.55 0.13 20.46
N ALA A 161 -18.28 -0.99 20.54
CA ALA A 161 -19.52 -1.16 19.82
C ALA A 161 -20.61 -0.25 20.42
N VAL A 162 -21.22 0.57 19.56
CA VAL A 162 -22.32 1.49 19.91
C VAL A 162 -23.49 1.21 18.97
N ALA A 163 -24.71 1.21 19.49
CA ALA A 163 -25.87 0.97 18.64
C ALA A 163 -26.13 2.17 17.72
N ILE A 164 -26.56 1.88 16.50
CA ILE A 164 -26.91 2.86 15.48
C ILE A 164 -28.35 2.66 14.98
N ASP A 165 -28.98 3.74 14.54
CA ASP A 165 -30.31 3.71 13.96
C ASP A 165 -30.28 3.41 12.45
N ALA A 166 -31.44 3.48 11.79
CA ALA A 166 -31.55 3.24 10.35
C ALA A 166 -30.80 4.27 9.49
N ASN A 167 -30.48 5.45 10.03
CA ASN A 167 -29.73 6.50 9.37
C ASN A 167 -28.21 6.39 9.66
N GLY A 168 -27.80 5.46 10.52
CA GLY A 168 -26.42 5.31 10.98
C GLY A 168 -26.03 6.26 12.12
N GLU A 169 -27.00 6.95 12.73
CA GLU A 169 -26.76 7.81 13.88
C GLU A 169 -26.73 7.00 15.16
N VAL A 170 -25.89 7.41 16.13
CA VAL A 170 -25.73 6.70 17.39
C VAL A 170 -26.99 6.81 18.24
N VAL A 171 -27.52 5.67 18.67
CA VAL A 171 -28.70 5.58 19.54
C VAL A 171 -28.29 5.82 20.98
N ILE A 172 -28.94 6.78 21.65
CA ILE A 172 -28.72 7.09 23.06
C ILE A 172 -29.47 6.11 23.96
N GLY A 173 -28.79 5.63 24.99
CA GLY A 173 -29.29 4.64 25.94
C GLY A 173 -30.27 5.21 26.98
N LYS A 174 -30.67 4.33 27.90
CA LYS A 174 -31.65 4.65 28.96
C LYS A 174 -31.16 5.74 29.92
N ASP A 175 -29.85 5.97 29.97
CA ASP A 175 -29.22 7.01 30.79
C ASP A 175 -29.30 8.42 30.17
N GLY A 176 -29.78 8.53 28.92
CA GLY A 176 -30.00 9.80 28.24
C GLY A 176 -28.72 10.54 27.83
N SER A 177 -27.54 9.92 27.93
CA SER A 177 -26.27 10.59 27.59
C SER A 177 -25.28 9.68 26.88
N ASN A 178 -25.20 8.40 27.22
CA ASN A 178 -24.27 7.49 26.58
C ASN A 178 -24.94 6.70 25.45
N PRO A 179 -24.17 6.25 24.45
CA PRO A 179 -24.67 5.33 23.44
C PRO A 179 -25.17 4.02 24.06
N VAL A 180 -26.20 3.42 23.46
CA VAL A 180 -26.63 2.06 23.82
C VAL A 180 -25.47 1.10 23.64
N THR A 181 -25.09 0.46 24.74
CA THR A 181 -24.01 -0.53 24.79
C THR A 181 -24.49 -1.92 24.36
N PRO A 182 -23.58 -2.83 23.98
CA PRO A 182 -23.89 -4.24 23.71
C PRO A 182 -24.72 -4.88 24.83
N LYS A 183 -24.39 -4.58 26.09
CA LYS A 183 -25.07 -5.15 27.25
C LYS A 183 -26.52 -4.68 27.38
N GLU A 184 -26.77 -3.38 27.21
CA GLU A 184 -28.13 -2.82 27.27
C GLU A 184 -29.00 -3.32 26.12
N TRP A 185 -28.42 -3.44 24.92
CA TRP A 185 -29.14 -3.99 23.78
C TRP A 185 -29.48 -5.48 23.98
N VAL A 186 -28.53 -6.28 24.47
CA VAL A 186 -28.75 -7.70 24.83
C VAL A 186 -29.81 -7.84 25.92
N GLU A 187 -29.87 -6.92 26.89
CA GLU A 187 -30.94 -6.90 27.90
C GLU A 187 -32.33 -6.70 27.25
N GLY A 188 -32.48 -5.72 26.35
CA GLY A 188 -33.73 -5.53 25.61
C GLY A 188 -34.05 -6.71 24.67
N LEU A 189 -33.02 -7.36 24.12
CA LEU A 189 -33.18 -8.56 23.32
C LEU A 189 -33.74 -9.73 24.14
N ARG A 190 -33.40 -9.83 25.43
CA ARG A 190 -33.95 -10.85 26.32
C ARG A 190 -35.46 -10.70 26.55
N GLU A 191 -35.94 -9.47 26.62
CA GLU A 191 -37.37 -9.18 26.77
C GLU A 191 -38.15 -9.55 25.49
N THR A 192 -37.57 -9.30 24.32
CA THR A 192 -38.24 -9.48 23.02
C THR A 192 -38.02 -10.87 22.39
N LYS A 193 -36.89 -11.52 22.69
CA LYS A 193 -36.47 -12.83 22.18
C LYS A 193 -35.97 -13.74 23.32
N PRO A 194 -36.84 -14.10 24.28
CA PRO A 194 -36.44 -14.86 25.47
C PRO A 194 -35.92 -16.27 25.18
N TYR A 195 -36.19 -16.82 23.99
CA TYR A 195 -35.77 -18.16 23.57
C TYR A 195 -34.25 -18.32 23.39
N TYR A 196 -33.48 -17.23 23.33
CA TYR A 196 -32.02 -17.28 23.33
C TYR A 196 -31.41 -17.52 24.72
N TRP A 197 -32.21 -17.44 25.77
CA TRP A 197 -31.79 -17.70 27.15
C TRP A 197 -32.32 -19.05 27.62
N PRO A 198 -31.65 -19.70 28.59
CA PRO A 198 -32.22 -20.83 29.29
C PRO A 198 -33.61 -20.46 29.79
N LYS A 199 -34.59 -21.32 29.54
CA LYS A 199 -35.89 -21.17 30.19
C LYS A 199 -35.61 -21.09 31.68
N ALA A 200 -36.19 -20.09 32.34
CA ALA A 200 -36.23 -20.13 33.79
C ALA A 200 -36.82 -21.50 34.15
N ASN A 201 -36.07 -22.32 34.86
CA ASN A 201 -36.68 -23.34 35.69
C ASN A 201 -37.49 -22.52 36.68
N GLY A 202 -38.72 -22.19 36.30
CA GLY A 202 -39.72 -21.70 37.22
C GLY A 202 -39.62 -22.63 38.38
N SER A 203 -39.37 -22.06 39.56
CA SER A 203 -39.37 -22.75 40.82
C SER A 203 -40.42 -23.83 40.76
N GLY A 204 -39.96 -25.07 40.55
CA GLY A 204 -40.66 -26.20 41.09
C GLY A 204 -40.66 -25.87 42.57
N SER A 205 -41.75 -25.27 43.04
CA SER A 205 -42.27 -25.72 44.31
C SER A 205 -42.45 -27.21 44.09
N ALA A 206 -41.39 -27.96 44.42
CA ALA A 206 -41.55 -29.31 44.89
C ALA A 206 -42.42 -29.11 46.12
N GLY A 207 -43.74 -29.10 45.89
CA GLY A 207 -44.69 -29.35 46.94
C GLY A 207 -44.15 -30.57 47.64
N SER A 208 -43.84 -30.39 48.92
CA SER A 208 -43.56 -31.44 49.87
C SER A 208 -44.71 -32.45 49.79
N GLY A 209 -44.56 -33.37 48.87
CA GLY A 209 -45.55 -34.33 48.42
C GLY A 209 -44.80 -35.56 47.97
N THR A 210 -43.82 -35.99 48.77
CA THR A 210 -43.53 -37.40 48.87
C THR A 210 -44.85 -38.04 49.29
N ALA A 211 -45.61 -38.50 48.30
CA ALA A 211 -46.73 -39.40 48.49
C ALA A 211 -46.14 -40.65 49.14
N THR A 212 -46.00 -40.57 50.46
CA THR A 212 -45.64 -41.69 51.31
C THR A 212 -46.85 -42.58 51.25
N LYS A 213 -46.77 -43.62 50.41
CA LYS A 213 -47.78 -44.68 50.31
C LYS A 213 -48.24 -45.03 51.72
N LYS A 214 -49.54 -44.98 51.98
CA LYS A 214 -50.08 -45.30 53.31
C LYS A 214 -50.00 -46.80 53.52
N TRP A 215 -50.14 -47.25 54.77
CA TRP A 215 -50.16 -48.68 55.10
C TRP A 215 -51.03 -49.51 54.14
N SER A 216 -52.23 -49.03 53.79
CA SER A 216 -53.18 -49.66 52.86
C SER A 216 -52.65 -49.93 51.46
N ASP A 217 -51.68 -49.14 50.99
CA ASP A 217 -51.20 -49.15 49.61
C ASP A 217 -50.08 -50.17 49.37
N TYR A 218 -49.58 -50.79 50.46
CA TYR A 218 -48.61 -51.89 50.40
C TYR A 218 -49.30 -53.24 50.55
N THR A 219 -48.93 -54.20 49.71
CA THR A 219 -49.27 -55.61 49.89
C THR A 219 -48.54 -56.21 51.09
N GLU A 220 -49.03 -57.34 51.60
CA GLU A 220 -48.38 -58.03 52.72
C GLU A 220 -46.93 -58.45 52.40
N ALA A 221 -46.68 -58.88 51.16
CA ALA A 221 -45.35 -59.23 50.68
C ALA A 221 -44.40 -58.02 50.65
N GLU A 222 -44.86 -56.86 50.18
CA GLU A 222 -44.05 -55.64 50.15
C GLU A 222 -43.77 -55.10 51.55
N ARG A 223 -44.74 -55.19 52.48
CA ARG A 223 -44.53 -54.84 53.89
C ARG A 223 -43.49 -55.75 54.55
N ALA A 224 -43.53 -57.05 54.28
CA ALA A 224 -42.57 -58.02 54.81
C ALA A 224 -41.16 -57.81 54.24
N ALA A 225 -41.04 -57.47 52.95
CA ALA A 225 -39.77 -57.08 52.34
C ALA A 225 -39.22 -55.79 52.97
N LEU A 226 -40.07 -54.77 53.14
CA LEU A 226 -39.67 -53.50 53.76
C LEU A 226 -39.21 -53.67 55.21
N ALA A 227 -39.87 -54.53 55.99
CA ALA A 227 -39.46 -54.84 57.36
C ALA A 227 -38.06 -55.49 57.44
N ARG A 228 -37.68 -56.25 56.40
CA ARG A 228 -36.39 -56.95 56.32
C ARG A 228 -35.28 -56.02 55.82
N GLU A 229 -35.57 -55.25 54.79
CA GLU A 229 -34.57 -54.44 54.07
C GLU A 229 -34.38 -53.06 54.68
N ASN A 230 -35.44 -52.46 55.22
CA ASN A 230 -35.40 -51.14 55.85
C ASN A 230 -36.35 -51.05 57.06
N PRO A 231 -35.91 -51.54 58.24
CA PRO A 231 -36.70 -51.51 59.46
C PRO A 231 -37.16 -50.11 59.88
N ALA A 232 -36.36 -49.07 59.59
CA ALA A 232 -36.69 -47.69 59.92
C ALA A 232 -37.87 -47.16 59.07
N ALA A 233 -37.85 -47.43 57.76
CA ALA A 233 -38.96 -47.08 56.87
C ALA A 233 -40.23 -47.88 57.19
N PHE A 234 -40.09 -49.15 57.57
CA PHE A 234 -41.22 -49.97 58.03
C PHE A 234 -41.88 -49.42 59.30
N ASN A 235 -41.10 -48.95 60.27
CA ASN A 235 -41.62 -48.31 61.48
C ASN A 235 -42.37 -47.00 61.18
N GLN A 236 -41.90 -46.21 60.21
CA GLN A 236 -42.64 -45.02 59.75
C GLN A 236 -43.95 -45.40 59.06
N LEU A 237 -43.95 -46.46 58.23
CA LEU A 237 -45.16 -46.97 57.59
C LEU A 237 -46.19 -47.48 58.63
N LEU A 238 -45.72 -48.14 59.70
CA LEU A 238 -46.55 -48.58 60.84
C LEU A 238 -47.30 -47.42 61.51
N GLN A 239 -46.70 -46.23 61.60
CA GLN A 239 -47.36 -45.04 62.17
C GLN A 239 -48.52 -44.52 61.30
N THR A 240 -48.61 -44.94 60.04
CA THR A 240 -49.74 -44.62 59.14
C THR A 240 -50.87 -45.66 59.23
N LYS A 241 -50.70 -46.74 59.99
CA LYS A 241 -51.71 -47.79 60.16
C LYS A 241 -52.89 -47.27 60.99
N GLY A 242 -54.03 -47.02 60.34
CA GLY A 242 -55.27 -46.55 60.99
C GLY A 242 -55.53 -45.03 60.94
N LYS A 243 -54.84 -44.30 60.04
CA LYS A 243 -55.15 -42.91 59.65
C LYS A 243 -55.59 -42.80 58.20
#